data_AF-A0A367YRU3-F1
#
_entry.id   AF-A0A367YRU3-F1
#
_cell.length_a   1.000
_cell.length_b   1.000
_cell.length_c   1.000
_cell.angle_alpha   90.00
_cell.angle_beta   90.00
_cell.angle_gamma   90.00
#
_symmetry.space_group_name_H-M   'P 1'
#
loop_
_entity.id
_entity.type
_entity.pdbx_description
1 polymer ?
#
loop_
_entity_poly.entity_id
_entity_poly.type
_entity_poly.pdbx_seq_one_letter_code
_entity_poly.pdbx_strand_id
1 'polypeptide(L)'
;MVRISATPPGRGPAQQIVRAGLQRWDPIGSIRAGGPADEYDDLVEPVLETAASGAGAETLGSALRQVLRSDYGLSRPEGECVDVARDVLEGLHAGRHLPPPGTTEPAPEDSGTGFVRG
;
A
#
# COMPACT_ATOMS: atom_id res chain seq x y z
N MET A 1 -10.28 -20.29 -20.90
CA MET A 1 -11.37 -19.57 -20.21
C MET A 1 -10.72 -18.68 -19.16
N VAL A 2 -10.45 -17.42 -19.48
CA VAL A 2 -9.79 -16.47 -18.58
C VAL A 2 -10.90 -15.70 -17.86
N ARG A 3 -11.03 -15.87 -16.54
CA ARG A 3 -11.78 -14.92 -15.72
C ARG A 3 -10.91 -13.68 -15.56
N ILE A 4 -11.26 -12.64 -16.30
CA ILE A 4 -10.81 -11.28 -15.99
C ILE A 4 -11.59 -10.90 -14.73
N SER A 5 -11.02 -11.11 -13.54
CA SER A 5 -11.58 -10.56 -12.31
C SER A 5 -11.33 -9.06 -12.36
N ALA A 6 -12.34 -8.33 -12.81
CA ALA A 6 -12.32 -6.89 -12.96
C ALA A 6 -11.97 -6.23 -11.63
N THR A 7 -10.86 -5.49 -11.59
CA THR A 7 -10.59 -4.50 -10.55
C THR A 7 -11.77 -3.53 -10.52
N PRO A 8 -12.46 -3.31 -9.38
CA PRO A 8 -13.54 -2.34 -9.33
C PRO A 8 -13.00 -0.95 -9.73
N PRO A 9 -13.66 -0.23 -10.65
CA PRO A 9 -13.31 1.15 -10.95
C PRO A 9 -13.62 2.01 -9.72
N GLY A 10 -12.63 2.74 -9.18
CA GLY A 10 -12.84 3.70 -8.09
C GLY A 10 -11.79 3.75 -6.97
N ARG A 11 -10.77 2.88 -6.97
CA ARG A 11 -9.78 2.85 -5.88
C ARG A 11 -8.51 3.62 -6.24
N GLY A 12 -8.40 4.84 -5.71
CA GLY A 12 -7.22 5.70 -5.91
C GLY A 12 -5.92 5.07 -5.39
N PRO A 13 -4.75 5.60 -5.80
CA PRO A 13 -3.44 5.00 -5.47
C PRO A 13 -3.21 4.71 -3.98
N ALA A 14 -3.69 5.58 -3.10
CA ALA A 14 -3.58 5.42 -1.64
C ALA A 14 -4.28 4.15 -1.12
N GLN A 15 -5.49 3.85 -1.61
CA GLN A 15 -6.23 2.64 -1.23
C GLN A 15 -5.50 1.37 -1.65
N GLN A 16 -4.83 1.39 -2.82
CA GLN A 16 -4.09 0.24 -3.32
C GLN A 16 -2.84 -0.03 -2.48
N ILE A 17 -2.14 1.02 -2.06
CA ILE A 17 -0.97 0.93 -1.16
C ILE A 17 -1.37 0.30 0.17
N VAL A 18 -2.42 0.83 0.81
CA VAL A 18 -2.91 0.30 2.10
C VAL A 18 -3.33 -1.16 1.97
N ARG A 19 -4.12 -1.48 0.95
CA ARG A 19 -4.56 -2.85 0.67
C ARG A 19 -3.37 -3.81 0.48
N ALA A 20 -2.39 -3.41 -0.31
CA ALA A 20 -1.21 -4.24 -0.57
C ALA A 20 -0.41 -4.52 0.72
N GLY A 21 -0.31 -3.53 1.62
CA GLY A 21 0.28 -3.71 2.95
C GLY A 21 -0.48 -4.73 3.79
N LEU A 22 -1.81 -4.58 3.89
CA LEU A 22 -2.67 -5.48 4.67
C LEU A 22 -2.67 -6.91 4.12
N GLN A 23 -2.74 -7.08 2.79
CA GLN A 23 -2.71 -8.40 2.16
C GLN A 23 -1.36 -9.10 2.33
N ARG A 24 -0.25 -8.35 2.33
CA ARG A 24 1.09 -8.91 2.56
C ARG A 24 1.25 -9.40 3.99
N TRP A 25 0.72 -8.65 4.95
CA TRP A 25 0.76 -9.04 6.37
C TRP A 25 -0.19 -10.20 6.66
N ASP A 26 -1.37 -10.18 6.06
CA ASP A 26 -2.41 -11.19 6.16
C ASP A 26 -2.84 -11.49 7.62
N PRO A 27 -3.27 -10.47 8.40
CA PRO A 27 -3.56 -10.61 9.82
C PRO A 27 -4.75 -11.51 10.15
N ILE A 28 -5.72 -11.67 9.25
CA ILE A 28 -6.88 -12.55 9.41
C ILE A 28 -6.66 -13.93 8.76
N GLY A 29 -5.56 -14.12 8.04
CA GLY A 29 -5.23 -15.39 7.37
C GLY A 29 -5.99 -15.64 6.06
N SER A 30 -6.77 -14.68 5.57
CA SER A 30 -7.62 -14.84 4.39
C SER A 30 -6.80 -15.18 3.14
N ILE A 31 -5.67 -14.50 2.89
CA ILE A 31 -4.85 -14.76 1.70
C ILE A 31 -4.21 -16.14 1.76
N ARG A 32 -3.67 -16.53 2.92
CA ARG A 32 -3.10 -17.88 3.12
C ARG A 32 -4.15 -18.98 2.98
N ALA A 33 -5.41 -18.70 3.28
CA ALA A 33 -6.52 -19.62 3.09
C ALA A 33 -7.06 -19.67 1.64
N GLY A 34 -6.53 -18.85 0.73
CA GLY A 34 -7.05 -18.72 -0.64
C GLY A 34 -8.36 -17.93 -0.72
N GLY A 35 -8.67 -17.15 0.32
CA GLY A 35 -9.80 -16.24 0.39
C GLY A 35 -9.69 -15.06 -0.58
N PRO A 36 -10.77 -14.30 -0.79
CA PRO A 36 -10.79 -13.23 -1.77
C PRO A 36 -10.01 -12.00 -1.28
N ALA A 37 -9.51 -11.23 -2.24
CA ALA A 37 -8.59 -10.11 -1.98
C ALA A 37 -9.28 -8.88 -1.36
N ASP A 38 -10.61 -8.86 -1.34
CA ASP A 38 -11.46 -7.79 -0.80
C ASP A 38 -11.80 -7.96 0.69
N GLU A 39 -11.37 -9.05 1.34
CA GLU A 39 -11.54 -9.27 2.79
C GLU A 39 -10.81 -8.26 3.69
N TYR A 40 -10.02 -7.37 3.08
CA TYR A 40 -9.30 -6.30 3.79
C TYR A 40 -9.90 -4.93 3.51
N ASP A 41 -10.98 -4.84 2.72
CA ASP A 41 -11.51 -3.57 2.23
C ASP A 41 -12.12 -2.70 3.34
N ASP A 42 -12.65 -3.33 4.37
CA ASP A 42 -13.17 -2.72 5.59
C ASP A 42 -12.06 -2.10 6.46
N LEU A 43 -10.84 -2.65 6.44
CA LEU A 43 -9.67 -2.09 7.11
C LEU A 43 -9.02 -0.94 6.34
N VAL A 44 -9.26 -0.80 5.03
CA VAL A 44 -8.60 0.21 4.20
C VAL A 44 -9.01 1.63 4.59
N GLU A 45 -10.31 1.88 4.81
CA GLU A 45 -10.82 3.21 5.13
C GLU A 45 -10.33 3.72 6.51
N PRO A 46 -10.44 2.95 7.62
CA PRO A 46 -9.92 3.37 8.92
C PRO A 46 -8.41 3.68 8.91
N VAL A 47 -7.62 2.91 8.15
CA VAL A 47 -6.18 3.14 8.00
C VAL A 47 -5.91 4.43 7.25
N LEU A 48 -6.66 4.70 6.17
CA LEU A 48 -6.52 5.95 5.41
C LEU A 48 -6.93 7.18 6.22
N GLU A 49 -8.02 7.11 6.97
CA GLU A 49 -8.47 8.21 7.83
C GLU A 49 -7.42 8.54 8.90
N THR A 50 -6.89 7.50 9.56
CA THR A 50 -5.84 7.64 10.56
C THR A 50 -4.55 8.22 9.95
N ALA A 51 -4.15 7.73 8.76
CA ALA A 51 -2.99 8.29 8.07
C ALA A 51 -3.23 9.75 7.62
N ALA A 52 -4.45 10.09 7.18
CA ALA A 52 -4.81 11.44 6.75
C ALA A 52 -4.82 12.45 7.90
N SER A 53 -5.02 12.01 9.14
CA SER A 53 -4.92 12.87 10.34
C SER A 53 -3.47 13.25 10.70
N GLY A 54 -2.47 12.76 9.95
CA GLY A 54 -1.05 12.97 10.24
C GLY A 54 -0.52 12.07 11.36
N ALA A 55 -1.22 10.98 11.68
CA ALA A 55 -0.78 10.03 12.69
C ALA A 55 0.53 9.33 12.28
N GLY A 56 1.40 9.09 13.28
CA GLY A 56 2.61 8.28 13.11
C GLY A 56 2.33 6.77 13.17
N ALA A 57 3.36 5.98 12.91
CA ALA A 57 3.27 4.51 12.86
C ALA A 57 2.78 3.88 14.16
N GLU A 58 3.15 4.44 15.32
CA GLU A 58 2.68 3.95 16.63
C GLU A 58 1.16 4.10 16.80
N THR A 59 0.64 5.29 16.52
CA THR A 59 -0.79 5.59 16.60
C THR A 59 -1.59 4.73 15.61
N LEU A 60 -1.11 4.62 14.37
CA LEU A 60 -1.76 3.79 13.36
C LEU A 60 -1.70 2.30 13.72
N GLY A 61 -0.57 1.81 14.21
CA GLY A 61 -0.41 0.43 14.67
C GLY A 61 -1.33 0.11 15.85
N SER A 62 -1.48 1.03 16.80
CA SER A 62 -2.42 0.90 17.92
C SER A 62 -3.88 0.84 17.46
N ALA A 63 -4.27 1.72 16.53
CA ALA A 63 -5.61 1.72 15.94
C ALA A 63 -5.90 0.41 15.20
N LEU A 64 -4.96 -0.06 14.37
CA LEU A 64 -5.07 -1.32 13.64
C LEU A 64 -5.20 -2.51 14.59
N ARG A 65 -4.42 -2.54 15.67
CA ARG A 65 -4.51 -3.56 16.72
C ARG A 65 -5.86 -3.53 17.43
N GLN A 66 -6.42 -2.34 17.67
CA GLN A 66 -7.74 -2.20 18.28
C GLN A 66 -8.83 -2.77 17.39
N VAL A 67 -8.83 -2.43 16.09
CA VAL A 67 -9.81 -2.94 15.11
C VAL A 67 -9.72 -4.46 14.99
N LEU A 68 -8.52 -5.02 14.87
CA LEU A 68 -8.32 -6.47 14.82
C LEU A 68 -8.89 -7.18 16.05
N ARG A 69 -8.75 -6.56 17.22
CA ARG A 69 -9.28 -7.09 18.47
C ARG A 69 -10.81 -6.96 18.55
N SER A 70 -11.38 -5.82 18.20
CA SER A 70 -12.82 -5.58 18.34
C SER A 70 -13.64 -6.33 17.29
N ASP A 71 -13.17 -6.33 16.05
CA ASP A 71 -14.00 -6.71 14.90
C ASP A 71 -13.74 -8.15 14.48
N TYR A 72 -12.51 -8.66 14.72
CA TYR A 72 -12.10 -10.02 14.35
C TYR A 72 -11.75 -10.89 15.56
N GLY A 73 -11.76 -10.35 16.78
CA GLY A 73 -11.37 -11.08 17.98
C GLY A 73 -9.90 -11.50 18.01
N LEU A 74 -9.05 -10.86 17.20
CA LEU A 74 -7.65 -11.23 17.03
C LEU A 74 -6.73 -10.44 17.96
N SER A 75 -5.79 -11.15 18.57
CA SER A 75 -4.69 -10.54 19.30
C SER A 75 -3.43 -10.60 18.46
N ARG A 76 -2.94 -9.42 18.04
CA ARG A 76 -1.65 -9.28 17.37
C ARG A 76 -0.64 -8.58 18.29
N PRO A 77 0.65 -8.97 18.24
CA PRO A 77 1.71 -8.24 18.93
C PRO A 77 1.76 -6.79 18.47
N GLU A 78 1.98 -5.87 19.40
CA GLU A 78 2.04 -4.44 19.09
C GLU A 78 3.13 -4.12 18.05
N GLY A 79 4.31 -4.72 18.19
CA GLY A 79 5.41 -4.54 17.24
C GLY A 79 5.02 -4.88 15.80
N GLU A 80 4.30 -5.99 15.58
CA GLU A 80 3.84 -6.37 14.22
C GLU A 80 2.89 -5.32 13.63
N CYS A 81 1.99 -4.76 14.45
CA CYS A 81 1.06 -3.74 13.99
C CYS A 81 1.78 -2.43 13.65
N VAL A 82 2.78 -2.05 14.45
CA VAL A 82 3.59 -0.85 14.21
C VAL A 82 4.48 -0.99 12.97
N ASP A 83 5.05 -2.17 12.73
CA ASP A 83 5.88 -2.42 11.55
C ASP A 83 5.07 -2.31 10.25
N VAL A 84 3.88 -2.90 10.21
CA VAL A 84 2.97 -2.78 9.06
C VAL A 84 2.48 -1.35 8.87
N ALA A 85 2.17 -0.65 9.97
CA ALA A 85 1.79 0.76 9.91
C ALA A 85 2.91 1.63 9.33
N ARG A 86 4.18 1.34 9.67
CA ARG A 86 5.34 2.03 9.09
C ARG A 86 5.44 1.80 7.59
N ASP A 87 5.39 0.54 7.14
CA ASP A 87 5.46 0.19 5.72
C ASP A 87 4.35 0.87 4.90
N VAL A 88 3.13 0.92 5.44
CA VAL A 88 1.99 1.60 4.82
C VAL A 88 2.22 3.10 4.71
N LEU A 89 2.67 3.76 5.79
CA LEU A 89 2.93 5.20 5.79
C LEU A 89 4.07 5.58 4.84
N GLU A 90 5.13 4.78 4.78
CA GLU A 90 6.23 4.95 3.83
C GLU A 90 5.73 4.82 2.38
N GLY A 91 4.91 3.81 2.10
CA GLY A 91 4.29 3.63 0.78
C GLY A 91 3.39 4.80 0.40
N LEU A 92 2.58 5.32 1.33
CA LEU A 92 1.71 6.48 1.10
C LEU A 92 2.52 7.75 0.86
N HIS A 93 3.63 7.93 1.57
CA HIS A 93 4.53 9.06 1.37
C HIS A 93 5.23 8.98 0.01
N ALA A 94 5.78 7.83 -0.36
CA ALA A 94 6.40 7.59 -1.66
C ALA A 94 5.39 7.74 -2.82
N GLY A 95 4.16 7.28 -2.63
CA GLY A 95 3.07 7.41 -3.61
C GLY A 95 2.64 8.86 -3.84
N ARG A 96 2.79 9.73 -2.85
CA ARG A 96 2.59 11.19 -2.97
C ARG A 96 3.76 11.89 -3.67
N HIS A 97 4.92 11.24 -3.76
CA HIS A 97 6.13 11.74 -4.44
C HIS A 97 6.35 11.14 -5.84
N LEU A 98 5.51 10.19 -6.27
CA LEU A 98 5.51 9.74 -7.65
C LEU A 98 5.14 10.92 -8.56
N PRO A 99 5.97 11.26 -9.56
CA PRO A 99 5.58 12.18 -10.60
C PRO A 99 4.24 11.74 -11.19
N PRO A 100 3.35 12.66 -11.61
CA PRO A 100 2.12 12.26 -12.28
C PRO A 100 2.48 11.37 -13.48
N PRO A 101 1.74 10.27 -13.73
CA PRO A 101 2.00 9.40 -14.87
C PRO A 101 1.96 10.25 -16.14
N GLY A 102 3.13 10.47 -16.74
CA GLY A 102 3.31 11.39 -17.87
C GLY A 102 4.56 12.27 -17.82
N THR A 103 5.28 12.35 -16.70
CA THR A 103 6.61 12.99 -16.67
C THR A 103 7.70 11.97 -16.96
N THR A 104 7.75 11.53 -18.23
CA THR A 104 8.98 10.96 -18.78
C THR A 104 9.97 12.11 -18.88
N GLU A 105 10.85 12.26 -17.89
CA GLU A 105 12.06 13.06 -18.05
C GLU A 105 12.87 12.42 -19.19
N PRO A 106 13.10 13.11 -20.32
CA PRO A 106 13.87 12.52 -21.40
C PRO A 106 15.30 12.27 -20.91
N ALA A 107 15.78 11.05 -21.10
CA ALA A 107 17.17 10.68 -20.82
C ALA A 107 18.12 11.67 -21.49
N PRO A 108 19.26 12.04 -20.86
CA PRO A 108 20.24 12.90 -21.51
C PRO A 108 20.76 12.17 -22.75
N GLU A 109 20.45 12.71 -23.93
CA GLU A 109 21.04 12.25 -25.18
C GLU A 109 22.54 12.53 -25.11
N ASP A 110 23.29 11.44 -24.96
CA ASP A 110 24.74 11.41 -25.06
C ASP A 110 25.14 12.08 -26.38
N SER A 111 25.67 13.30 -26.27
CA SER A 111 26.25 14.03 -27.39
C SER A 111 27.55 13.33 -27.79
N GLY A 112 27.38 12.25 -28.56
CA GLY A 112 28.43 11.55 -29.29
C GLY A 112 29.15 12.53 -30.20
N THR A 113 30.24 13.07 -29.66
CA THR A 113 31.15 13.96 -30.37
C THR A 113 31.86 13.13 -31.44
N GLY A 114 31.65 13.50 -32.70
CA GLY A 114 32.21 12.79 -33.84
C GLY A 114 33.73 12.84 -33.87
N PHE A 115 34.35 11.68 -34.11
CA PHE A 115 35.69 11.57 -34.67
C PHE A 115 36.01 10.11 -35.04
N VAL A 116 36.06 9.74 -36.33
CA VAL A 116 37.13 8.88 -36.90
C VAL A 116 37.22 9.11 -38.42
N ARG A 117 38.45 9.27 -38.90
CA ARG A 117 38.90 9.37 -40.29
C ARG A 117 38.63 8.10 -41.12
N GLY A 118 38.47 8.30 -42.42
CA GLY A 118 38.65 7.30 -43.48
C GLY A 118 38.66 7.99 -44.83
#